data_AF-A0A2M6XBA4-F1
#
_entry.id   AF-A0A2M6XBA4-F1
#
_cell.length_a   1.000
_cell.length_b   1.000
_cell.length_c   1.000
_cell.angle_alpha   90.00
_cell.angle_beta   90.00
_cell.angle_gamma   90.00
#
_symmetry.space_group_name_H-M   'P 1'
#
loop_
_entity.id
_entity.type
_entity.pdbx_description
1 polymer ?
#
loop_
_entity_poly.entity_id
_entity_poly.type
_entity_poly.pdbx_seq_one_letter_code
_entity_poly.pdbx_strand_id
1 'polypeptide(L)'
;RIQFIHATYEEVRLKAKFDYILLSNVVQYLDDIQQFIKKLCPLCHDQTKIIVIGFNYLWRPWLDLATKLRLRFPQPKEPNWLTGEDIRNLFSLE
;
A
#
# COMPACT_ATOMS: atom_id res chain seq x y z
N ARG A 1 -22.02 9.97 -1.44
CA ARG A 1 -21.76 10.45 -0.05
C ARG A 1 -20.43 9.87 0.40
N ILE A 2 -19.51 10.68 0.94
CA ILE A 2 -18.19 10.22 1.39
C ILE A 2 -18.26 9.91 2.89
N GLN A 3 -17.61 8.82 3.32
CA GLN A 3 -17.45 8.45 4.71
C GLN A 3 -15.97 8.42 5.05
N PHE A 4 -15.59 9.12 6.12
CA PHE A 4 -14.21 9.12 6.63
C PHE A 4 -14.16 8.26 7.89
N ILE A 5 -13.16 7.39 7.96
CA ILE A 5 -12.92 6.51 9.11
C ILE A 5 -11.51 6.77 9.58
N HIS A 6 -11.36 7.11 10.86
CA HIS A 6 -10.07 7.27 11.51
C HIS A 6 -9.79 6.02 12.33
N ALA A 7 -8.91 5.16 11.83
CA ALA A 7 -8.49 3.92 12.46
C ALA A 7 -7.20 3.43 11.77
N THR A 8 -6.43 2.60 12.46
CA THR A 8 -5.37 1.82 11.81
C THR A 8 -5.96 0.61 11.09
N TYR A 9 -5.21 -0.03 10.19
CA TYR A 9 -5.74 -1.16 9.41
C TYR A 9 -6.11 -2.36 10.29
N GLU A 10 -5.48 -2.51 11.46
CA GLU A 10 -5.72 -3.57 12.42
C GLU A 10 -7.05 -3.39 13.17
N GLU A 11 -7.43 -2.13 13.41
CA GLU A 11 -8.59 -1.72 14.17
C GLU A 11 -9.86 -1.56 13.32
N VAL A 12 -9.71 -1.40 12.00
CA VAL A 12 -10.82 -1.24 11.07
C VAL A 12 -11.78 -2.44 11.15
N ARG A 13 -13.04 -2.15 11.51
CA ARG A 13 -14.15 -3.12 11.55
C ARG A 13 -15.20 -2.74 10.52
N LEU A 14 -14.92 -3.03 9.26
CA LEU A 14 -15.90 -2.86 8.17
C LEU A 14 -16.65 -4.18 7.94
N LYS A 15 -17.97 -4.08 7.76
CA LYS A 15 -18.83 -5.22 7.39
C LYS A 15 -19.22 -5.20 5.91
N ALA A 16 -18.77 -4.20 5.16
CA ALA A 16 -19.09 -4.04 3.74
C ALA A 16 -18.04 -4.72 2.86
N LYS A 17 -18.48 -5.14 1.68
CA LYS A 17 -17.62 -5.61 0.58
C LYS A 17 -17.51 -4.50 -0.46
N PHE A 18 -16.36 -4.38 -1.12
CA PHE A 18 -16.10 -3.30 -2.07
C PHE A 18 -15.77 -3.85 -3.45
N ASP A 19 -16.34 -3.26 -4.51
CA ASP A 19 -15.96 -3.59 -5.89
C ASP A 19 -14.54 -3.13 -6.22
N TYR A 20 -14.08 -2.05 -5.59
CA TYR A 20 -12.76 -1.46 -5.77
C TYR A 20 -12.13 -1.11 -4.43
N ILE A 21 -10.88 -1.52 -4.25
CA ILE A 21 -10.04 -1.15 -3.12
C ILE A 21 -8.79 -0.49 -3.65
N LEU A 22 -8.56 0.78 -3.28
CA LEU A 22 -7.40 1.56 -3.72
C LEU A 22 -6.37 1.65 -2.59
N LEU A 23 -5.19 1.09 -2.82
CA LEU A 23 -4.05 1.18 -1.91
C LEU A 23 -3.05 2.20 -2.45
N SER A 24 -3.23 3.47 -2.07
CA SER A 24 -2.43 4.59 -2.58
C SER A 24 -1.19 4.82 -1.73
N ASN A 25 -0.04 4.33 -2.20
CA ASN A 25 1.27 4.44 -1.56
C ASN A 25 1.32 3.84 -0.14
N VAL A 26 0.42 2.92 0.23
CA VAL A 26 0.35 2.36 1.58
C VAL A 26 1.24 1.13 1.73
N VAL A 27 1.16 0.19 0.79
CA VAL A 27 1.76 -1.16 0.89
C VAL A 27 3.26 -1.12 1.22
N GLN A 28 3.94 -0.11 0.71
CA GLN A 28 5.39 0.07 0.81
C GLN A 28 5.87 0.49 2.21
N TYR A 29 4.96 0.99 3.06
CA TYR A 29 5.26 1.46 4.41
C TYR A 29 4.65 0.57 5.48
N LEU A 30 4.00 -0.52 5.09
CA LEU A 30 3.49 -1.51 6.02
C LEU A 30 4.65 -2.32 6.58
N ASP A 31 4.69 -2.48 7.90
CA ASP A 31 5.67 -3.32 8.57
C ASP A 31 5.33 -4.82 8.34
N ASP A 32 4.04 -5.19 8.29
CA ASP A 32 3.56 -6.55 7.96
C ASP A 32 2.47 -6.51 6.87
N ILE A 33 2.90 -6.70 5.62
CA ILE A 33 2.01 -6.69 4.45
C ILE A 33 1.07 -7.89 4.44
N GLN A 34 1.50 -9.06 4.93
CA GLN A 34 0.69 -10.27 4.91
C GLN A 34 -0.49 -10.14 5.89
N GLN A 35 -0.23 -9.62 7.08
CA GLN A 35 -1.29 -9.34 8.06
C GLN A 35 -2.29 -8.31 7.52
N PHE A 36 -1.82 -7.29 6.82
CA PHE A 36 -2.69 -6.31 6.16
C PHE A 36 -3.58 -6.98 5.11
N ILE A 37 -3.03 -7.81 4.23
CA ILE A 37 -3.80 -8.53 3.19
C ILE A 37 -4.84 -9.44 3.84
N LYS A 38 -4.48 -10.19 4.90
CA LYS A 38 -5.44 -11.02 5.66
C LYS A 38 -6.63 -10.24 6.21
N LYS A 39 -6.41 -8.99 6.63
CA LYS A 39 -7.47 -8.09 7.11
C LYS A 39 -8.28 -7.49 5.95
N LEU A 40 -7.68 -7.37 4.78
CA LEU A 40 -8.30 -6.85 3.58
C LEU A 40 -9.22 -7.87 2.90
N CYS A 41 -8.85 -9.16 2.85
CA CYS A 41 -9.64 -10.22 2.20
C CYS A 41 -11.12 -10.28 2.66
N PRO A 42 -11.45 -10.13 3.97
CA PRO A 42 -12.83 -10.01 4.44
C PRO A 42 -13.63 -8.83 3.86
N LEU A 43 -12.99 -7.85 3.23
CA LEU A 43 -13.64 -6.71 2.56
C LEU A 43 -13.80 -6.93 1.04
N CYS A 44 -13.30 -8.05 0.53
CA CYS A 44 -13.37 -8.44 -0.88
C CYS A 44 -14.49 -9.46 -1.14
N HIS A 45 -15.06 -9.41 -2.34
CA HIS A 45 -15.85 -10.47 -2.97
C HIS A 45 -15.13 -10.89 -4.27
N ASP A 46 -15.64 -11.92 -4.96
CA ASP A 46 -14.98 -12.55 -6.11
C ASP A 46 -14.71 -11.60 -7.30
N GLN A 47 -15.37 -10.44 -7.35
CA GLN A 47 -15.19 -9.44 -8.40
C GLN A 47 -14.46 -8.17 -7.93
N THR A 48 -14.02 -8.14 -6.66
CA THR A 48 -13.28 -7.01 -6.11
C THR A 48 -11.97 -6.80 -6.86
N LYS A 49 -11.72 -5.57 -7.29
CA LYS A 49 -10.46 -5.16 -7.90
C LYS A 49 -9.62 -4.38 -6.90
N ILE A 50 -8.45 -4.92 -6.57
CA ILE A 50 -7.47 -4.24 -5.72
C ILE A 50 -6.50 -3.49 -6.62
N ILE A 51 -6.45 -2.18 -6.49
CA ILE A 51 -5.56 -1.30 -7.25
C ILE A 51 -4.47 -0.82 -6.29
N VAL A 52 -3.23 -1.25 -6.54
CA VAL A 52 -2.08 -0.82 -5.75
C VAL A 52 -1.32 0.24 -6.53
N ILE A 53 -1.20 1.42 -5.93
CA ILE A 53 -0.36 2.50 -6.45
C ILE A 53 0.87 2.58 -5.55
N GLY A 54 2.04 2.38 -6.13
CA GLY A 54 3.31 2.38 -5.42
C GLY A 54 4.30 3.37 -6.03
N PHE A 55 5.37 3.61 -5.29
CA PHE A 55 6.50 4.40 -5.74
C PHE A 55 7.34 3.55 -6.68
N ASN A 56 7.67 4.10 -7.85
CA ASN A 56 8.57 3.45 -8.78
C ASN A 56 10.03 3.76 -8.38
N TYR A 57 10.77 2.72 -8.00
CA TYR A 57 12.14 2.87 -7.54
C TYR A 57 13.11 3.42 -8.60
N LEU A 58 12.77 3.40 -9.88
CA LEU A 58 13.55 4.10 -10.92
C LEU A 58 13.74 5.59 -10.62
N TRP A 59 12.87 6.20 -9.81
CA TRP A 59 13.02 7.58 -9.34
C TRP A 59 14.01 7.74 -8.19
N ARG A 60 14.42 6.67 -7.52
CA ARG A 60 15.28 6.74 -6.33
C ARG A 60 16.59 7.48 -6.59
N PRO A 61 17.36 7.23 -7.67
CA PRO A 61 18.61 7.96 -7.92
C PRO A 61 18.41 9.48 -8.00
N TRP A 62 17.34 9.91 -8.68
CA TRP A 62 16.99 11.33 -8.82
C TRP A 62 16.58 11.94 -7.49
N LEU A 63 15.83 11.20 -6.69
CA LEU A 63 15.38 11.63 -5.38
C LEU A 63 16.50 11.68 -4.34
N ASP A 64 17.43 10.74 -4.38
CA ASP A 64 18.62 10.72 -3.53
C ASP A 64 19.54 11.89 -3.88
N LEU A 65 19.69 12.20 -5.17
CA LEU A 65 20.41 13.39 -5.62
C LEU A 65 19.74 14.68 -5.12
N ALA A 66 18.42 14.80 -5.27
CA ALA A 66 17.68 15.97 -4.76
C ALA A 66 17.81 16.12 -3.24
N THR A 67 17.84 15.00 -2.50
CA THR A 67 18.06 14.99 -1.04
C THR A 67 19.48 15.44 -0.69
N LYS A 68 20.50 14.95 -1.41
CA LYS A 68 21.90 15.39 -1.26
C LYS A 68 22.06 16.89 -1.53
N LEU A 69 21.34 17.41 -2.52
CA LEU A 69 21.30 18.84 -2.86
C LEU A 69 20.40 19.67 -1.92
N ARG A 70 19.80 19.05 -0.89
CA ARG A 70 18.86 19.67 0.06
C ARG A 70 17.62 20.30 -0.60
N LEU A 71 17.28 19.84 -1.81
CA LEU A 71 16.07 20.24 -2.55
C LEU A 71 14.83 19.45 -2.10
N ARG A 72 15.04 18.37 -1.34
CA ARG A 72 14.00 17.51 -0.79
C ARG A 72 14.31 17.16 0.66
N PHE A 73 13.28 17.07 1.48
CA PHE A 73 13.40 16.55 2.84
C PHE A 73 13.80 15.06 2.81
N PRO A 74 14.75 14.64 3.67
CA PRO A 74 15.07 13.23 3.83
C PRO A 74 13.84 12.48 4.35
N GLN A 75 13.53 11.33 3.74
CA GLN A 75 12.44 10.48 4.21
C GLN A 75 12.91 9.58 5.36
N PRO A 76 12.10 9.40 6.42
CA PRO A 76 12.50 8.70 7.64
C PRO A 76 12.54 7.17 7.50
N LYS A 77 11.79 6.59 6.56
CA LYS A 77 11.82 5.15 6.24
C LYS A 77 11.99 4.98 4.73
N GLU A 78 12.89 4.08 4.34
CA GLU A 78 12.93 3.61 2.97
C GLU A 78 11.68 2.75 2.72
N PRO A 79 10.91 3.01 1.66
CA PRO A 79 9.78 2.16 1.30
C PRO A 79 10.30 0.75 0.95
N ASN A 80 9.54 -0.28 1.35
CA ASN A 80 9.78 -1.65 0.91
C ASN A 80 9.83 -1.68 -0.62
N TRP A 81 10.91 -2.24 -1.18
CA TRP A 81 10.95 -2.51 -2.61
C TRP A 81 9.97 -3.66 -2.90
N LEU A 82 8.92 -3.36 -3.65
CA LEU A 82 7.97 -4.35 -4.13
C LEU A 82 7.75 -4.12 -5.62
N THR A 83 8.08 -5.13 -6.42
CA THR A 83 7.68 -5.15 -7.82
C THR A 83 6.18 -5.43 -7.93
N GLY A 84 5.60 -5.14 -9.09
CA GLY A 84 4.22 -5.54 -9.36
C GLY A 84 4.01 -7.06 -9.27
N GLU A 85 5.06 -7.85 -9.46
CA GLU A 85 5.01 -9.30 -9.33
C GLU A 85 5.03 -9.74 -7.87
N ASP A 86 5.85 -9.12 -7.03
CA ASP A 86 5.85 -9.37 -5.58
C ASP A 86 4.46 -9.10 -4.98
N ILE A 87 3.83 -7.99 -5.39
CA ILE A 87 2.47 -7.65 -4.97
C ILE A 87 1.49 -8.74 -5.39
N ARG A 88 1.53 -9.19 -6.65
CA ARG A 88 0.66 -10.29 -7.13
C ARG A 88 0.87 -11.58 -6.34
N ASN A 89 2.13 -11.93 -6.08
CA ASN A 89 2.48 -13.12 -5.32
C ASN A 89 1.95 -13.05 -3.88
N LEU A 90 2.08 -11.91 -3.22
CA LEU A 90 1.54 -11.67 -1.87
C LEU A 90 0.02 -11.90 -1.81
N PHE A 91 -0.73 -11.48 -2.83
CA PHE A 91 -2.17 -11.72 -2.92
C PHE A 91 -2.54 -13.16 -3.33
N SER A 92 -1.62 -13.92 -3.94
CA SER A 92 -1.88 -15.31 -4.37
C SER A 92 -1.64 -16.37 -3.29
N LEU A 93 -1.03 -15.98 -2.18
CA LEU A 93 -0.68 -16.87 -1.06
C LEU A 93 -1.80 -17.00 -0.02
N GLU A 94 -2.94 -16.33 -0.22
CA GLU A 94 -4.15 -16.40 0.62
C GLU A 94 -5.34 -16.86 -0.23
#